data_AF-A0A258R4Z2-F1
#
_entry.id   AF-A0A258R4Z2-F1
#
_cell.length_a   1.000
_cell.length_b   1.000
_cell.length_c   1.000
_cell.angle_alpha   90.00
_cell.angle_beta   90.00
_cell.angle_gamma   90.00
#
_symmetry.space_group_name_H-M   'P 1'
#
loop_
_entity.id
_entity.type
_entity.pdbx_description
1 polymer ?
#
loop_
_entity_poly.entity_id
_entity_poly.type
_entity_poly.pdbx_seq_one_letter_code
_entity_poly.pdbx_strand_id
1 'polypeptide(L)'
;MEDPLTTALRMLLMGAREALDADRFTSRDLLQVYTAAENLTDPEDDRLLVREGLAAMLGGKRDVTATSIGRALMYRRDVIAGGLVLKQAGTDRKGSVLWAVRTA
;
A
#
# COMPACT_ATOMS: atom_id res chain seq x y z
N MET A 1 -17.66 -2.70 -14.21
CA MET A 1 -16.98 -3.62 -13.28
C MET A 1 -15.58 -3.06 -13.09
N GLU A 2 -15.23 -2.66 -11.86
CA GLU A 2 -13.88 -2.17 -11.55
C GLU A 2 -12.90 -3.36 -11.66
N ASP A 3 -11.73 -3.11 -12.26
CA ASP A 3 -10.72 -4.15 -12.43
C ASP A 3 -10.20 -4.62 -11.06
N PRO A 4 -9.98 -5.94 -10.84
CA PRO A 4 -9.55 -6.47 -9.54
C PRO A 4 -8.29 -5.83 -8.97
N LEU A 5 -7.32 -5.42 -9.81
CA LEU A 5 -6.12 -4.73 -9.33
C LEU A 5 -6.42 -3.29 -8.93
N THR A 6 -7.41 -2.64 -9.54
CA THR A 6 -7.88 -1.31 -9.13
C THR A 6 -8.58 -1.38 -7.77
N THR A 7 -9.40 -2.41 -7.53
CA THR A 7 -9.99 -2.68 -6.21
C THR A 7 -8.91 -2.93 -5.16
N ALA A 8 -7.92 -3.78 -5.47
CA ALA A 8 -6.80 -4.06 -4.56
C ALA A 8 -5.97 -2.79 -4.25
N LEU A 9 -5.72 -1.96 -5.27
CA LEU A 9 -5.06 -0.68 -5.09
C LEU A 9 -5.88 0.23 -4.18
N ARG A 10 -7.19 0.34 -4.38
CA ARG A 10 -8.08 1.15 -3.53
C ARG A 10 -7.98 0.74 -2.06
N MET A 11 -8.06 -0.57 -1.78
CA MET A 11 -7.92 -1.10 -0.42
C MET A 11 -6.57 -0.71 0.19
N LEU A 12 -5.48 -0.88 -0.56
CA LEU A 12 -4.15 -0.47 -0.12
C LEU A 12 -4.08 1.03 0.19
N LEU A 13 -4.62 1.90 -0.67
CA LEU A 13 -4.53 3.36 -0.47
C LEU A 13 -5.36 3.82 0.73
N MET A 14 -6.54 3.25 0.92
CA MET A 14 -7.37 3.52 2.10
C MET A 14 -6.66 3.06 3.37
N GLY A 15 -6.28 1.78 3.43
CA GLY A 15 -5.61 1.23 4.61
C GLY A 15 -4.29 1.94 4.92
N ALA A 16 -3.49 2.28 3.91
CA ALA A 16 -2.22 2.98 4.12
C ALA A 16 -2.41 4.40 4.66
N ARG A 17 -3.50 5.09 4.28
CA ARG A 17 -3.79 6.43 4.78
C ARG A 17 -4.16 6.42 6.26
N GLU A 18 -4.98 5.46 6.67
CA GLU A 18 -5.47 5.38 8.05
C GLU A 18 -4.46 4.66 8.98
N ALA A 19 -3.91 3.51 8.56
CA ALA A 19 -3.08 2.67 9.41
C ALA A 19 -1.67 3.24 9.68
N LEU A 20 -1.14 4.08 8.79
CA LEU A 20 0.19 4.66 8.97
C LEU A 20 0.14 6.02 9.67
N ASP A 21 -1.03 6.67 9.76
CA ASP A 21 -1.24 8.01 10.32
C ASP A 21 -0.12 9.01 9.94
N ALA A 22 0.31 8.93 8.67
CA ALA A 22 1.50 9.62 8.18
C ALA A 22 1.26 10.23 6.80
N ASP A 23 1.70 11.48 6.64
CA ASP A 23 1.64 12.19 5.35
C ASP A 23 2.42 11.49 4.23
N ARG A 24 3.45 10.72 4.61
CA ARG A 24 4.37 10.02 3.72
C ARG A 24 4.85 8.72 4.35
N PHE A 25 5.06 7.69 3.52
CA PHE A 25 5.57 6.39 3.95
C PHE A 25 6.51 5.77 2.93
N THR A 26 7.29 4.80 3.37
CA THR A 26 8.18 3.99 2.55
C THR A 26 7.57 2.60 2.30
N SER A 27 8.14 1.85 1.35
CA SER A 27 7.75 0.43 1.18
C SER A 27 8.15 -0.45 2.36
N ARG A 28 9.06 0.00 3.24
CA ARG A 28 9.40 -0.70 4.48
C ARG A 28 8.30 -0.52 5.53
N ASP A 29 7.70 0.65 5.62
CA ASP A 29 6.60 0.91 6.56
C ASP A 29 5.39 0.04 6.19
N LEU A 30 5.06 -0.04 4.89
CA LEU A 30 4.04 -0.96 4.40
C LEU A 30 4.37 -2.43 4.64
N LEU A 31 5.64 -2.85 4.53
CA LEU A 31 6.04 -4.21 4.88
C LEU A 31 5.78 -4.48 6.37
N GLN A 32 6.12 -3.54 7.25
CA GLN A 32 5.89 -3.68 8.68
C GLN A 32 4.40 -3.83 8.99
N VAL A 33 3.54 -3.01 8.37
CA VAL A 33 2.07 -3.13 8.49
C VAL A 33 1.58 -4.47 7.95
N TYR A 34 2.02 -4.86 6.75
CA TYR A 34 1.67 -6.13 6.12
C TYR A 34 1.95 -7.34 7.03
N THR A 35 3.14 -7.38 7.62
CA THR A 35 3.55 -8.46 8.54
C THR A 35 2.80 -8.40 9.87
N ALA A 36 2.60 -7.20 10.44
CA ALA A 36 1.83 -7.04 11.67
C ALA A 36 0.36 -7.47 11.51
N ALA A 37 -0.19 -7.41 10.29
CA ALA A 37 -1.55 -7.78 9.97
C ALA A 37 -1.79 -9.28 9.73
N GLU A 38 -0.75 -10.12 9.76
CA GLU A 38 -0.85 -11.55 9.40
C GLU A 38 -1.86 -12.33 10.26
N ASN A 39 -1.93 -11.99 11.54
CA ASN A 39 -2.79 -12.64 12.54
C ASN A 39 -4.01 -11.80 12.94
N LEU A 40 -4.28 -10.69 12.25
CA LEU A 40 -5.47 -9.90 12.51
C LEU A 40 -6.69 -10.61 11.93
N THR A 41 -7.77 -10.59 12.71
CA THR A 41 -9.07 -11.16 12.34
C THR A 41 -10.19 -10.14 12.40
N ASP A 42 -9.91 -8.94 12.91
CA ASP A 42 -10.89 -7.86 13.00
C ASP A 42 -11.03 -7.20 11.62
N PRO A 43 -12.16 -7.39 10.92
CA PRO A 43 -12.35 -6.85 9.58
C PRO A 43 -12.38 -5.31 9.52
N GLU A 44 -12.55 -4.64 10.66
CA GLU A 44 -12.55 -3.17 10.73
C GLU A 44 -11.13 -2.58 10.88
N ASP A 45 -10.09 -3.42 11.02
CA ASP A 45 -8.72 -2.95 11.16
C ASP A 45 -8.11 -2.56 9.80
N ASP A 46 -7.75 -1.28 9.63
CA ASP A 46 -7.17 -0.74 8.40
C ASP A 46 -5.88 -1.44 7.95
N ARG A 47 -5.16 -2.09 8.86
CA ARG A 47 -3.96 -2.87 8.52
C ARG A 47 -4.32 -4.11 7.71
N LEU A 48 -5.53 -4.67 7.86
CA LEU A 48 -6.02 -5.73 6.99
C LEU A 48 -6.24 -5.23 5.56
N LEU A 49 -6.73 -4.01 5.36
CA LEU A 49 -6.88 -3.44 4.02
C LEU A 49 -5.52 -3.30 3.31
N VAL A 50 -4.48 -2.88 4.04
CA VAL A 50 -3.10 -2.86 3.52
C VAL A 50 -2.64 -4.26 3.13
N ARG A 51 -2.87 -5.24 4.01
CA ARG A 51 -2.47 -6.62 3.79
C ARG A 51 -3.14 -7.24 2.56
N GLU A 52 -4.46 -7.15 2.49
CA GLU A 52 -5.26 -7.74 1.41
C GLU A 52 -4.97 -7.05 0.08
N GLY A 53 -4.90 -5.71 0.07
CA GLY A 53 -4.52 -4.94 -1.12
C GLY A 53 -3.15 -5.34 -1.65
N LEU A 54 -2.13 -5.43 -0.79
CA LEU A 54 -0.79 -5.88 -1.18
C LEU A 54 -0.77 -7.35 -1.61
N ALA A 55 -1.43 -8.24 -0.90
CA ALA A 55 -1.48 -9.66 -1.23
C ALA A 55 -2.08 -9.88 -2.62
N ALA A 56 -3.18 -9.21 -2.93
CA ALA A 56 -3.81 -9.25 -4.26
C ALA A 56 -2.89 -8.63 -5.33
N MET A 57 -2.30 -7.46 -5.08
CA MET A 57 -1.40 -6.79 -6.04
C MET A 57 -0.11 -7.56 -6.34
N LEU A 58 0.37 -8.32 -5.36
CA LEU A 58 1.58 -9.14 -5.46
C LEU A 58 1.31 -10.57 -5.97
N GLY A 59 0.04 -10.94 -6.16
CA GLY A 59 -0.37 -12.25 -6.65
C GLY A 59 -0.20 -13.38 -5.63
N GLY A 60 -0.44 -13.09 -4.34
CA GLY A 60 -0.40 -14.10 -3.27
C GLY A 60 0.99 -14.65 -2.95
N LYS A 61 2.05 -13.89 -3.27
CA LYS A 61 3.43 -14.29 -2.94
C LYS A 61 3.62 -14.48 -1.43
N ARG A 62 4.26 -15.58 -1.05
CA ARG A 62 4.61 -15.88 0.35
C ARG A 62 5.74 -15.00 0.87
N ASP A 63 6.72 -14.67 0.03
CA ASP A 63 7.89 -13.87 0.41
C ASP A 63 7.73 -12.40 0.00
N VAL A 64 6.87 -11.68 0.71
CA VAL A 64 6.69 -10.23 0.51
C VAL A 64 7.88 -9.48 1.12
N THR A 65 8.48 -8.58 0.34
CA THR A 65 9.64 -7.76 0.75
C THR A 65 9.38 -6.29 0.46
N ALA A 66 10.10 -5.39 1.14
CA ALA A 66 10.00 -3.95 0.86
C ALA A 66 10.36 -3.62 -0.61
N THR A 67 11.23 -4.43 -1.23
CA THR A 67 11.57 -4.31 -2.66
C THR A 67 10.41 -4.72 -3.56
N SER A 68 9.73 -5.84 -3.28
CA SER A 68 8.58 -6.26 -4.10
C SER A 68 7.40 -5.29 -3.95
N ILE A 69 7.15 -4.79 -2.74
CA ILE A 69 6.18 -3.71 -2.49
C ILE A 69 6.57 -2.46 -3.28
N GLY A 70 7.81 -1.97 -3.15
CA GLY A 70 8.27 -0.77 -3.85
C GLY A 70 8.12 -0.88 -5.37
N ARG A 71 8.41 -2.05 -5.96
CA ARG A 71 8.16 -2.32 -7.38
C ARG A 71 6.67 -2.27 -7.71
N ALA A 72 5.82 -2.88 -6.88
CA ALA A 72 4.38 -2.84 -7.10
C ALA A 72 3.85 -1.40 -7.11
N LEU A 73 4.24 -0.59 -6.11
CA LEU A 73 3.89 0.83 -6.00
C LEU A 73 4.34 1.63 -7.23
N MET A 74 5.56 1.40 -7.72
CA MET A 74 6.07 2.07 -8.93
C MET A 74 5.19 1.83 -10.16
N TYR A 75 4.64 0.63 -10.34
CA TYR A 75 3.75 0.33 -11.47
C TYR A 75 2.33 0.91 -11.30
N ARG A 76 1.92 1.27 -10.09
CA ARG A 76 0.58 1.84 -9.78
C ARG A 76 0.62 3.31 -9.41
N ARG A 77 1.80 3.95 -9.46
CA ARG A 77 1.89 5.39 -9.26
C ARG A 77 0.98 6.08 -10.28
N ASP A 78 0.30 7.13 -9.85
CA ASP A 78 -0.60 7.93 -10.68
C ASP A 78 -1.87 7.22 -11.17
N VAL A 79 -2.12 5.96 -10.77
CA VAL A 79 -3.39 5.27 -11.02
C VAL A 79 -4.42 5.74 -10.00
N ILE A 80 -5.59 6.16 -10.48
CA ILE A 80 -6.72 6.59 -9.64
C ILE A 80 -7.55 5.36 -9.27
N ALA A 81 -7.79 5.17 -7.97
CA ALA A 81 -8.60 4.10 -7.42
C ALA A 81 -9.51 4.65 -6.32
N GLY A 82 -10.83 4.63 -6.54
CA GLY A 82 -11.81 5.17 -5.59
C GLY A 82 -11.61 6.66 -5.23
N GLY A 83 -11.11 7.47 -6.17
CA GLY A 83 -10.81 8.89 -5.94
C GLY A 83 -9.49 9.15 -5.18
N LEU A 84 -8.72 8.10 -4.90
CA LEU A 84 -7.38 8.19 -4.32
C LEU A 84 -6.32 7.91 -5.38
N VAL A 85 -5.14 8.48 -5.20
CA VAL A 85 -3.99 8.26 -6.07
C VAL A 85 -2.70 8.14 -5.25
N LEU A 86 -1.85 7.20 -5.64
CA LEU A 86 -0.51 7.06 -5.08
C LEU A 86 0.47 7.97 -5.82
N LYS A 87 1.15 8.85 -5.09
CA LYS A 87 2.18 9.75 -5.63
C LYS A 87 3.52 9.48 -4.99
N GLN A 88 4.59 9.57 -5.77
CA GLN A 88 5.94 9.65 -5.24
C GLN A 88 6.16 11.06 -4.64
N ALA A 89 6.51 11.12 -3.36
CA ALA A 89 6.66 12.35 -2.59
C ALA A 89 8.14 12.77 -2.40
N GLY A 90 9.08 12.01 -2.95
CA GLY A 90 10.52 12.26 -2.90
C GLY A 90 11.31 11.06 -2.40
N THR A 91 12.45 11.32 -1.76
CA THR A 91 13.28 10.30 -1.09
C THR A 91 13.68 10.77 0.30
N ASP A 92 13.87 9.83 1.23
CA ASP A 92 14.42 10.12 2.56
C ASP A 92 15.95 10.30 2.51
N ARG A 93 16.57 10.61 3.66
CA ARG A 93 18.03 10.75 3.78
C ARG A 93 18.81 9.47 3.48
N LYS A 94 18.16 8.31 3.52
CA LYS A 94 18.73 6.99 3.24
C LYS A 94 18.50 6.58 1.77
N GLY A 95 17.89 7.44 0.95
CA GLY A 95 17.56 7.17 -0.45
C GLY A 95 16.30 6.32 -0.65
N SER A 96 15.54 6.03 0.41
CA SER A 96 14.27 5.31 0.29
C SER A 96 13.23 6.19 -0.38
N VAL A 97 12.47 5.64 -1.32
CA VAL A 97 11.35 6.37 -1.93
C VAL A 97 10.26 6.62 -0.91
N LEU A 98 9.84 7.88 -0.80
CA LEU A 98 8.69 8.30 -0.02
C LEU A 98 7.46 8.34 -0.93
N TRP A 99 6.37 7.78 -0.45
CA TRP A 99 5.07 7.70 -1.10
C TRP A 99 4.06 8.49 -0.30
N ALA A 100 3.04 9.00 -0.98
CA ALA A 100 1.91 9.65 -0.34
C ALA A 100 0.61 9.27 -1.06
N VAL A 101 -0.44 9.08 -0.28
CA VAL A 101 -1.82 8.98 -0.78
C VAL A 101 -2.40 10.38 -0.89
N ARG A 102 -3.04 10.68 -2.01
CA ARG A 102 -3.69 11.96 -2.29
C ARG A 102 -5.10 11.72 -2.84
N THR A 103 -5.95 12.72 -2.70
CA THR A 103 -7.19 12.79 -3.48
C THR A 103 -6.84 13.11 -4.92
N ALA A 104 -7.46 12.39 -5.86
CA ALA A 104 -7.29 12.57 -7.30
C ALA A 104 -8.14 13.71 -7.85
#